data_AF-A0A1J5Q5V8-F1
#
_entry.id   AF-A0A1J5Q5V8-F1
#
_cell.length_a   1.000
_cell.length_b   1.000
_cell.length_c   1.000
_cell.angle_alpha   90.00
_cell.angle_beta   90.00
_cell.angle_gamma   90.00
#
_symmetry.space_group_name_H-M   'P 1'
#
loop_
_entity.id
_entity.type
_entity.pdbx_description
1 polymer ?
#
loop_
_entity_poly.entity_id
_entity_poly.type
_entity_poly.pdbx_seq_one_letter_code
_entity_poly.pdbx_strand_id
1 'polypeptide(L)'
;MNDILNQVAPDSVATLPIDDAPLAQPILAEFRIGILGLAWDDEEHRVVIEAGSRVVELEDDENVMDSDPDDSEVTEEANEMLDVRLTVELARNFVERSLRVVKAGRAPCPFCGNLLDPLGHICPRANGYRR
;
A
#
# COMPACT_ATOMS: atom_id res chain seq x y z
N MET A 1 3.34 -6.86 -16.08
CA MET A 1 2.73 -6.69 -14.74
C MET A 1 1.20 -6.78 -14.77
N ASN A 2 0.52 -6.63 -15.92
CA ASN A 2 -0.95 -6.79 -16.05
C ASN A 2 -1.41 -8.20 -16.45
N ASP A 3 -0.53 -9.20 -16.36
CA ASP A 3 -0.74 -10.51 -17.00
C ASP A 3 -1.93 -11.28 -16.38
N ILE A 4 -2.03 -11.30 -15.04
CA ILE A 4 -3.11 -12.02 -14.33
C ILE A 4 -4.47 -11.39 -14.61
N LEU A 5 -4.58 -10.05 -14.53
CA LEU A 5 -5.84 -9.35 -14.85
C LEU A 5 -6.25 -9.51 -16.31
N ASN A 6 -5.34 -9.84 -17.22
CA ASN A 6 -5.69 -10.13 -18.61
C ASN A 6 -6.18 -11.57 -18.80
N GLN A 7 -5.81 -12.49 -17.89
CA GLN A 7 -6.22 -13.89 -17.96
C GLN A 7 -7.60 -14.14 -17.35
N VAL A 8 -7.98 -13.38 -16.32
CA VAL A 8 -9.26 -13.58 -15.58
C VAL A 8 -10.35 -12.57 -15.93
N ALA A 9 -10.01 -11.52 -16.69
CA ALA A 9 -10.99 -10.53 -17.10
C ALA A 9 -11.88 -11.04 -18.25
N PRO A 10 -13.15 -10.60 -18.30
CA PRO A 10 -14.03 -10.89 -19.43
C PRO A 10 -13.45 -10.33 -20.74
N ASP A 11 -13.80 -10.95 -21.87
CA ASP A 11 -13.22 -10.67 -23.20
C ASP A 11 -13.33 -9.20 -23.67
N SER A 12 -14.29 -8.45 -23.13
CA SER A 12 -14.49 -7.02 -23.42
C SER A 12 -14.61 -6.22 -22.13
N VAL A 13 -13.49 -5.65 -21.70
CA VAL A 13 -13.40 -4.73 -20.56
C VAL A 13 -13.61 -3.30 -21.05
N ALA A 14 -14.51 -2.54 -20.40
CA ALA A 14 -14.77 -1.15 -20.81
C ALA A 14 -13.54 -0.26 -20.57
N THR A 15 -13.35 0.79 -21.36
CA THR A 15 -12.30 1.78 -21.06
C THR A 15 -12.89 2.89 -20.21
N LEU A 16 -12.44 3.00 -18.96
CA LEU A 16 -12.85 4.09 -18.07
C LEU A 16 -11.98 5.34 -18.28
N PRO A 17 -12.54 6.54 -18.06
CA PRO A 17 -11.75 7.78 -18.03
C PRO A 17 -10.59 7.69 -17.03
N ILE A 18 -9.46 8.31 -17.36
CA ILE A 18 -8.30 8.39 -16.47
C ILE A 18 -8.64 9.35 -15.32
N ASP A 19 -8.51 8.88 -14.08
CA ASP A 19 -8.62 9.70 -12.88
C ASP A 19 -7.20 10.08 -12.39
N ASP A 20 -6.74 11.28 -12.77
CA ASP A 20 -5.45 11.84 -12.42
C ASP A 20 -5.55 13.16 -11.61
N ALA A 21 -6.75 13.53 -11.19
CA ALA A 21 -6.97 14.69 -10.34
C ALA A 21 -6.26 14.53 -8.99
N PRO A 22 -5.79 15.64 -8.36
CA PRO A 22 -5.19 15.57 -7.04
C PRO A 22 -6.21 15.14 -5.99
N LEU A 23 -5.74 14.46 -4.94
CA LEU A 23 -6.58 14.17 -3.76
C LEU A 23 -6.98 15.48 -3.07
N ALA A 24 -8.21 15.50 -2.54
CA ALA A 24 -8.71 16.62 -1.76
C ALA A 24 -7.80 16.86 -0.54
N GLN A 25 -7.51 18.12 -0.27
CA GLN A 25 -6.70 18.54 0.87
C GLN A 25 -7.61 19.08 1.99
N PRO A 26 -7.29 18.82 3.27
CA PRO A 26 -6.15 18.03 3.75
C PRO A 26 -6.39 16.52 3.64
N ILE A 27 -5.31 15.75 3.46
CA ILE A 27 -5.36 14.29 3.58
C ILE A 27 -5.36 13.94 5.07
N LEU A 28 -6.48 13.45 5.58
CA LEU A 28 -6.63 12.98 6.95
C LEU A 28 -6.56 11.46 6.96
N ALA A 29 -5.62 10.90 7.72
CA ALA A 29 -5.57 9.46 7.95
C ALA A 29 -6.71 9.08 8.90
N GLU A 30 -7.60 8.19 8.46
CA GLU A 30 -8.64 7.61 9.30
C GLU A 30 -8.04 6.60 10.27
N PHE A 31 -7.21 5.68 9.74
CA PHE A 31 -6.50 4.68 10.53
C PHE A 31 -5.21 4.19 9.87
N ARG A 32 -4.40 3.43 10.62
CA ARG A 32 -3.16 2.82 10.10
C ARG A 32 -3.44 1.38 9.69
N ILE A 33 -3.00 1.01 8.49
CA ILE A 33 -3.14 -0.36 7.98
C ILE A 33 -1.92 -1.18 8.43
N GLY A 34 -2.17 -2.31 9.10
CA GLY A 34 -1.16 -3.31 9.48
C GLY A 34 -1.15 -4.55 8.58
N ILE A 35 -2.31 -4.91 8.00
CA ILE A 35 -2.44 -6.04 7.08
C ILE A 35 -3.13 -5.62 5.78
N LEU A 36 -2.62 -6.13 4.65
CA LEU A 36 -3.23 -5.96 3.33
C LEU A 36 -3.46 -7.32 2.68
N GLY A 37 -4.71 -7.61 2.36
CA GLY A 37 -5.17 -8.77 1.60
C GLY A 37 -5.52 -8.36 0.16
N LEU A 38 -5.28 -9.27 -0.78
CA LEU A 38 -5.70 -9.13 -2.17
C LEU A 38 -6.35 -10.44 -2.61
N ALA A 39 -7.56 -10.35 -3.14
CA ALA A 39 -8.30 -11.50 -3.65
C ALA A 39 -8.99 -11.19 -4.99
N TRP A 40 -9.42 -12.25 -5.68
CA TRP A 40 -10.26 -12.19 -6.86
C TRP A 40 -11.59 -12.87 -6.53
N ASP A 41 -12.69 -12.15 -6.75
CA ASP A 41 -14.05 -12.67 -6.71
C ASP A 41 -14.44 -13.14 -8.12
N ASP A 42 -14.54 -14.45 -8.31
CA ASP A 42 -14.85 -15.07 -9.60
C ASP A 42 -16.33 -14.94 -9.97
N GLU A 43 -17.23 -14.84 -8.98
CA GLU A 43 -18.65 -14.70 -9.22
C GLU A 43 -18.96 -13.29 -9.75
N GLU A 44 -18.43 -12.26 -9.09
CA GLU A 44 -18.65 -10.87 -9.48
C GLU A 44 -17.60 -10.31 -10.45
N HIS A 45 -16.54 -11.06 -10.75
CA HIS A 45 -15.38 -10.64 -11.55
C HIS A 45 -14.72 -9.36 -11.03
N ARG A 46 -14.42 -9.35 -9.72
CA ARG A 46 -13.90 -8.17 -9.01
C ARG A 46 -12.57 -8.45 -8.32
N VAL A 47 -11.73 -7.43 -8.30
CA VAL A 47 -10.55 -7.40 -7.43
C VAL A 47 -10.99 -6.91 -6.07
N VAL A 48 -10.67 -7.65 -5.02
CA VAL A 48 -10.97 -7.32 -3.63
C VAL A 48 -9.67 -6.94 -2.92
N ILE A 49 -9.65 -5.76 -2.30
CA ILE A 49 -8.53 -5.29 -1.47
C ILE A 49 -9.05 -5.17 -0.05
N GLU A 50 -8.45 -5.92 0.86
CA GLU A 50 -8.77 -5.90 2.28
C GLU A 50 -7.64 -5.18 3.03
N ALA A 51 -7.98 -4.17 3.82
CA ALA A 51 -7.01 -3.38 4.58
C ALA A 51 -7.43 -3.34 6.05
N GLY A 52 -6.71 -4.08 6.88
CA GLY A 52 -6.98 -4.20 8.32
C GLY A 52 -5.95 -3.47 9.17
N SER A 53 -6.38 -2.91 10.29
CA SER A 53 -5.52 -2.17 11.22
C SER A 53 -4.48 -3.05 11.91
N ARG A 54 -4.87 -4.27 12.34
CA ARG A 54 -4.09 -5.24 13.14
C ARG A 54 -2.75 -4.70 13.65
N VAL A 55 -2.84 -3.77 14.59
CA VAL A 55 -1.70 -3.29 15.36
C VAL A 55 -1.41 -4.37 16.39
N VAL A 56 -0.40 -5.19 16.14
CA VAL A 56 0.27 -5.87 17.26
C VAL A 56 1.14 -4.76 17.86
N GLU A 57 0.75 -4.22 19.01
CA GLU A 57 1.69 -3.44 19.81
C GLU A 57 2.80 -4.42 20.21
N LEU A 58 3.86 -4.46 19.40
CA LEU A 58 5.14 -4.95 19.86
C LEU A 58 5.63 -3.86 20.81
N GLU A 59 5.21 -3.95 22.07
CA GLU A 59 5.95 -3.33 23.15
C GLU A 59 7.41 -3.75 22.96
N ASP A 60 8.33 -2.78 22.84
CA ASP A 60 9.78 -2.97 22.82
C ASP A 60 10.27 -3.51 24.18
N ASP A 61 9.66 -4.58 24.69
CA ASP A 61 10.13 -5.33 25.83
C ASP A 61 10.71 -6.65 25.31
N GLU A 62 12.00 -6.86 25.55
CA GLU A 62 12.81 -7.98 25.07
C GLU A 62 12.39 -9.33 25.73
N ASN A 63 11.12 -9.51 26.07
CA ASN A 63 10.61 -10.65 26.85
C ASN A 63 9.33 -11.31 26.30
N VAL A 64 8.79 -10.88 25.16
CA VAL A 64 7.56 -11.47 24.59
C VAL A 64 7.86 -12.72 23.73
N MET A 65 8.51 -13.71 24.33
CA MET A 65 8.79 -14.99 23.66
C MET A 65 7.87 -16.13 24.13
N ASP A 66 6.88 -15.87 24.98
CA ASP A 66 6.01 -16.91 25.56
C ASP A 66 4.53 -16.50 25.77
N SER A 67 4.06 -15.46 25.07
CA SER A 67 2.65 -15.06 25.12
C SER A 67 1.89 -15.64 23.92
N ASP A 68 0.89 -16.48 24.19
CA ASP A 68 -0.03 -16.98 23.18
C ASP A 68 -0.63 -15.80 22.39
N PRO A 69 -0.68 -15.85 21.05
CA PRO A 69 -1.20 -14.76 20.21
C PRO A 69 -2.71 -14.50 20.36
N ASP A 70 -3.37 -15.20 21.28
CA ASP A 70 -4.80 -15.08 21.61
C ASP A 70 -5.05 -14.24 22.89
N ASP A 71 -3.98 -13.83 23.60
CA ASP A 71 -4.07 -13.12 24.90
C ASP A 71 -3.62 -11.65 24.83
N SER A 72 -3.33 -11.13 23.62
CA SER A 72 -3.17 -9.69 23.43
C SER A 72 -4.56 -9.04 23.43
N GLU A 73 -4.85 -8.19 24.43
CA GLU A 73 -6.07 -7.39 24.50
C GLU A 73 -6.23 -6.60 23.20
N VAL A 74 -7.10 -7.08 22.31
CA VAL A 74 -7.44 -6.41 21.06
C VAL A 74 -8.22 -5.15 21.45
N THR A 75 -7.54 -4.01 21.54
CA THR A 75 -8.23 -2.72 21.74
C THR A 75 -9.26 -2.52 20.63
N GLU A 76 -10.36 -1.81 20.88
CA GLU A 76 -11.39 -1.57 19.84
C GLU A 76 -10.78 -0.89 18.58
N GLU A 77 -9.67 -0.16 18.74
CA GLU A 77 -8.86 0.46 17.69
C GLU A 77 -8.09 -0.55 16.80
N ALA A 78 -7.90 -1.79 17.28
CA ALA A 78 -7.14 -2.83 16.57
C ALA A 78 -7.97 -3.63 15.54
N ASN A 79 -9.25 -3.30 15.34
CA ASN A 79 -10.19 -4.06 14.49
C ASN A 79 -10.76 -3.29 13.28
N GLU A 80 -10.22 -2.12 12.92
CA GLU A 80 -10.70 -1.40 11.73
C GLU A 80 -10.35 -2.18 10.45
N MET A 81 -11.34 -2.32 9.56
CA MET A 81 -11.22 -3.04 8.28
C MET A 81 -11.88 -2.24 7.16
N LEU A 82 -11.17 -2.10 6.05
CA LEU A 82 -11.66 -1.53 4.80
C LEU A 82 -11.63 -2.62 3.71
N ASP A 83 -12.81 -2.94 3.16
CA ASP A 83 -12.97 -3.78 1.96
C ASP A 83 -13.25 -2.89 0.75
N VAL A 84 -12.38 -2.94 -0.25
CA VAL A 84 -12.53 -2.24 -1.53
C VAL A 84 -12.70 -3.26 -2.64
N ARG A 85 -13.86 -3.23 -3.29
CA ARG A 85 -14.17 -4.05 -4.47
C ARG A 85 -14.10 -3.23 -5.75
N LEU A 86 -13.16 -3.59 -6.61
CA LEU A 86 -12.93 -2.91 -7.88
C LEU A 86 -13.34 -3.80 -9.04
N THR A 87 -14.06 -3.23 -10.01
CA THR A 87 -14.19 -3.87 -11.32
C THR A 87 -12.81 -3.95 -11.98
N VAL A 88 -12.65 -4.81 -12.99
CA VAL A 88 -11.38 -4.96 -13.72
C VAL A 88 -10.90 -3.63 -14.29
N GLU A 89 -11.80 -2.81 -14.84
CA GLU A 89 -11.49 -1.50 -15.38
C GLU A 89 -10.90 -0.56 -14.32
N LEU A 90 -11.55 -0.50 -13.16
CA LEU A 90 -11.11 0.32 -12.04
C LEU A 90 -9.77 -0.18 -11.50
N ALA A 91 -9.59 -1.49 -11.37
CA ALA A 91 -8.33 -2.08 -10.95
C ALA A 91 -7.16 -1.71 -11.88
N ARG A 92 -7.39 -1.72 -13.21
CA ARG A 92 -6.38 -1.29 -14.20
C ARG A 92 -6.00 0.18 -14.02
N ASN A 93 -6.99 1.07 -13.93
CA ASN A 93 -6.74 2.49 -13.71
C ASN A 93 -6.05 2.74 -12.36
N PHE A 94 -6.47 2.04 -11.30
CA PHE A 94 -5.87 2.10 -9.98
C PHE A 94 -4.40 1.69 -10.00
N VAL A 95 -4.05 0.58 -10.65
CA VAL A 95 -2.66 0.12 -10.80
C VAL A 95 -1.82 1.17 -11.52
N GLU A 96 -2.31 1.72 -12.63
CA GLU A 96 -1.57 2.72 -13.39
C GLU A 96 -1.32 4.00 -12.59
N ARG A 97 -2.35 4.52 -11.91
CA ARG A 97 -2.25 5.71 -11.05
C ARG A 97 -1.32 5.44 -9.87
N SER A 98 -1.44 4.29 -9.21
CA SER A 98 -0.58 3.89 -8.08
C SER A 98 0.88 3.83 -8.49
N LEU A 99 1.19 3.25 -9.65
CA LEU A 99 2.55 3.25 -10.18
C LEU A 99 3.08 4.66 -10.47
N ARG A 100 2.23 5.56 -10.98
CA ARG A 100 2.61 6.98 -11.16
C ARG A 100 2.92 7.65 -9.83
N VAL A 101 2.07 7.45 -8.81
CA VAL A 101 2.27 8.00 -7.46
C VAL A 101 3.57 7.47 -6.84
N VAL A 102 3.81 6.17 -6.89
CA VAL A 102 5.06 5.55 -6.37
C VAL A 102 6.28 6.09 -7.11
N LYS A 103 6.22 6.23 -8.43
CA LYS A 103 7.33 6.78 -9.24
C LYS A 103 7.58 8.26 -8.99
N ALA A 104 6.57 9.02 -8.57
CA ALA A 104 6.72 10.42 -8.16
C ALA A 104 7.36 10.56 -6.76
N GLY A 105 7.54 9.44 -6.05
CA GLY A 105 8.33 9.38 -4.82
C GLY A 105 9.79 9.80 -5.03
N ARG A 106 10.51 9.98 -3.92
CA ARG A 106 11.89 10.47 -3.97
C ARG A 106 12.80 9.44 -4.62
N ALA A 107 13.67 9.86 -5.53
CA ALA A 107 14.61 8.95 -6.17
C ALA A 107 15.56 8.32 -5.14
N PRO A 108 15.96 7.05 -5.30
CA PRO A 108 17.00 6.46 -4.46
C PRO A 108 18.37 7.06 -4.82
N CYS A 109 19.24 7.19 -3.82
CA CYS A 109 20.62 7.60 -3.99
C CYS A 109 21.38 6.59 -4.86
N PRO A 110 22.09 7.00 -5.92
CA PRO A 110 22.77 6.08 -6.83
C PRO A 110 23.93 5.31 -6.18
N PHE A 111 24.39 5.73 -5.00
CA PHE A 111 25.49 5.08 -4.28
C PHE A 111 24.98 4.11 -3.21
N CYS A 112 24.06 4.53 -2.34
CA CYS A 112 23.59 3.74 -1.19
C CYS A 112 22.17 3.17 -1.32
N GLY A 113 21.37 3.61 -2.29
CA GLY A 113 20.00 3.15 -2.48
C GLY A 113 18.95 3.80 -1.56
N ASN A 114 19.36 4.55 -0.54
CA ASN A 114 18.43 5.27 0.35
C ASN A 114 17.70 6.41 -0.38
N LEU A 115 16.47 6.73 0.03
CA LEU A 115 15.71 7.85 -0.55
C LEU A 115 16.44 9.18 -0.38
N LEU A 116 16.54 9.96 -1.46
CA LEU A 116 17.04 11.33 -1.41
C LEU A 116 16.05 12.21 -0.63
N ASP A 117 16.56 13.13 0.20
CA ASP A 117 15.73 14.12 0.90
C ASP A 117 15.70 15.44 0.11
N PRO A 118 14.58 16.19 0.08
CA PRO A 118 14.50 17.49 -0.61
C PRO A 118 15.52 18.54 -0.12
N LEU A 119 15.97 18.46 1.14
CA LEU A 119 16.97 19.35 1.74
C LEU A 119 18.41 18.87 1.51
N GLY A 120 18.59 17.78 0.76
CA GLY A 120 19.87 17.17 0.42
C GLY A 120 20.09 15.85 1.16
N HIS A 121 20.79 14.92 0.51
CA HIS A 121 21.05 13.59 1.07
C HIS A 121 22.51 13.45 1.52
N ILE A 122 22.74 12.99 2.75
CA ILE A 122 24.07 12.62 3.25
C ILE A 122 24.30 11.14 2.94
N CYS A 123 25.08 10.85 1.89
CA CYS A 123 25.35 9.48 1.49
C CYS A 123 26.51 8.86 2.30
N PRO A 124 26.27 7.78 3.08
CA PRO A 124 27.35 7.11 3.82
C PRO A 124 28.40 6.48 2.90
N ARG A 125 27.98 5.96 1.73
CA ARG A 125 28.89 5.38 0.72
C ARG A 125 29.71 6.42 -0.05
N ALA A 126 29.34 7.69 -0.01
CA ALA A 126 30.09 8.78 -0.63
C ALA A 126 30.74 9.70 0.43
N ASN A 127 31.03 9.17 1.63
CA ASN A 127 31.66 9.92 2.74
C ASN A 127 30.95 11.23 3.08
N GLY A 128 29.61 11.26 2.99
CA GLY A 128 28.80 12.41 3.37
C GLY A 128 28.67 13.52 2.31
N TYR A 129 29.07 13.27 1.06
CA TYR A 129 28.86 14.22 -0.03
C TYR A 129 27.36 14.51 -0.25
N ARG A 130 26.99 15.80 -0.29
CA ARG A 130 25.62 16.29 -0.45
C ARG A 130 25.31 16.60 -1.91
N ARG A 131 24.18 16.10 -2.42
CA ARG A 131 23.48 16.59 -3.61
C ARG A 131 22.02 16.78 -3.27
#